data_AF-A0A2V7JLW4-F1
#
_entry.id   AF-A0A2V7JLW4-F1
#
_cell.length_a   1.000
_cell.length_b   1.000
_cell.length_c   1.000
_cell.angle_alpha   90.00
_cell.angle_beta   90.00
_cell.angle_gamma   90.00
#
_symmetry.space_group_name_H-M   'P 1'
#
loop_
_entity.id
_entity.type
_entity.pdbx_description
1 polymer ?
#
loop_
_entity_poly.entity_id
_entity_poly.type
_entity_poly.pdbx_seq_one_letter_code
_entity_poly.pdbx_strand_id
1 'polypeptide(L)'
;AILYTCNMMLPLSLFVQKLRRSAAWLFIISFTINIGMWFERFVIVVPSLSHEFEPWQWTSYRPTWVDYAILAGSFGWFSMWFMLFIKQLPVIAIAEVKEIVPPRLRTTHPHGIDPSGRHFEYEPDTPGEFA
;
A
#
# COMPACT_ATOMS: atom_id res chain seq x y z
N ALA A 1 -8.66 -25.86 -2.13
CA ALA A 1 -7.20 -25.73 -2.35
C ALA A 1 -6.77 -24.26 -2.36
N ILE A 2 -7.28 -23.44 -3.29
CA ILE A 2 -6.93 -22.00 -3.44
C ILE A 2 -6.99 -21.23 -2.11
N LEU A 3 -8.03 -21.44 -1.31
CA LEU A 3 -8.24 -20.80 0.00
C LEU A 3 -7.09 -21.09 1.00
N TYR A 4 -6.70 -22.36 1.14
CA TYR A 4 -5.61 -22.77 2.04
C TYR A 4 -4.24 -22.30 1.54
N THR A 5 -3.98 -22.43 0.24
CA THR A 5 -2.69 -22.04 -0.35
C THR A 5 -2.49 -20.52 -0.27
N CYS A 6 -3.55 -19.74 -0.54
CA CYS A 6 -3.45 -18.29 -0.59
C CYS A 6 -3.48 -17.65 0.80
N ASN A 7 -4.34 -18.12 1.72
CA ASN A 7 -4.47 -17.50 3.05
C ASN A 7 -3.58 -18.11 4.13
N MET A 8 -3.11 -19.35 3.96
CA MET A 8 -2.26 -19.99 4.97
C MET A 8 -0.78 -20.04 4.55
N MET A 9 -0.47 -20.43 3.29
CA MET A 9 0.93 -20.54 2.87
C MET A 9 1.60 -19.20 2.55
N LEU A 10 0.88 -18.22 2.01
CA LEU A 10 1.49 -16.92 1.67
C LEU A 10 1.93 -16.13 2.91
N PRO A 11 1.14 -16.03 4.00
CA PRO A 11 1.61 -15.34 5.20
C PRO A 11 2.77 -16.07 5.87
N LEU A 12 2.79 -17.41 5.83
CA LEU A 12 3.92 -18.21 6.33
C LEU A 12 5.23 -17.91 5.58
N SER A 13 5.17 -17.56 4.29
CA SER A 13 6.35 -17.16 3.52
C SER A 13 6.99 -15.85 4.01
N LEU A 14 6.24 -14.97 4.70
CA LEU A 14 6.75 -13.70 5.26
C LEU A 14 7.62 -13.90 6.50
N PHE A 15 7.62 -15.09 7.11
CA PHE A 15 8.51 -15.42 8.23
C PHE A 15 9.98 -15.48 7.80
N VAL A 16 10.24 -15.63 6.49
CA VAL A 16 11.59 -15.62 5.93
C VAL A 16 12.06 -14.18 5.72
N GLN A 17 13.10 -13.79 6.45
CA GLN A 17 13.65 -12.42 6.46
C GLN A 17 14.15 -11.93 5.08
N LYS A 18 14.56 -12.85 4.20
CA LYS A 18 14.92 -12.53 2.80
C LYS A 18 13.71 -12.10 1.96
N LEU A 19 12.56 -12.73 2.17
CA LEU A 19 11.33 -12.44 1.42
C LEU A 19 10.70 -11.12 1.88
N ARG A 20 10.78 -10.81 3.18
CA ARG A 20 10.24 -9.54 3.74
C ARG A 20 11.03 -8.29 3.34
N ARG A 21 12.29 -8.41 2.96
CA ARG A 21 13.13 -7.26 2.56
C ARG A 21 13.09 -6.95 1.06
N SER A 22 12.45 -7.80 0.26
CA SER A 22 12.31 -7.59 -1.18
C SER A 22 10.98 -6.92 -1.52
N ALA A 23 11.02 -5.66 -1.98
CA ALA A 23 9.82 -4.93 -2.37
C ALA A 23 9.05 -5.63 -3.50
N ALA A 24 9.76 -6.20 -4.49
CA ALA A 24 9.13 -6.93 -5.59
C ALA A 24 8.38 -8.19 -5.10
N TRP A 25 8.94 -8.90 -4.13
CA TRP A 25 8.31 -10.07 -3.56
C TRP A 25 7.07 -9.72 -2.72
N LEU A 26 7.16 -8.65 -1.93
CA LEU A 26 6.02 -8.12 -1.17
C LEU A 26 4.86 -7.69 -2.09
N PHE A 27 5.17 -7.08 -3.24
CA PHE A 27 4.15 -6.67 -4.21
C PHE A 27 3.37 -7.88 -4.77
N ILE A 28 4.08 -8.93 -5.18
CA ILE A 28 3.46 -10.16 -5.71
C ILE A 28 2.60 -10.83 -4.63
N ILE A 29 3.11 -10.95 -3.40
CA ILE A 29 2.34 -11.50 -2.27
C ILE A 29 1.08 -10.68 -2.01
N SER A 30 1.21 -9.35 -1.93
CA SER A 30 0.09 -8.44 -1.67
C SER A 30 -1.05 -8.64 -2.68
N PHE A 31 -0.71 -8.70 -3.97
CA PHE A 31 -1.69 -8.93 -5.03
C PHE A 31 -2.35 -10.31 -4.89
N THR A 32 -1.55 -11.34 -4.64
CA THR A 32 -2.03 -12.72 -4.53
C THR A 32 -2.95 -12.89 -3.32
N ILE A 33 -2.61 -12.32 -2.16
CA ILE A 33 -3.46 -12.36 -0.94
C ILE A 33 -4.81 -11.67 -1.20
N ASN A 34 -4.82 -10.50 -1.83
CA ASN A 34 -6.08 -9.80 -2.14
C ASN A 34 -7.02 -10.66 -3.00
N ILE A 35 -6.49 -11.32 -4.03
CA ILE A 35 -7.26 -12.26 -4.85
C ILE A 35 -7.73 -13.46 -4.02
N GLY A 36 -6.86 -14.02 -3.18
CA GLY A 36 -7.19 -15.14 -2.29
C GLY A 36 -8.34 -14.86 -1.34
N MET A 37 -8.32 -13.70 -0.69
CA MET A 37 -9.38 -13.24 0.22
C MET A 37 -10.70 -13.00 -0.52
N TRP A 38 -10.64 -12.47 -1.74
CA TRP A 38 -11.83 -12.32 -2.57
C TRP A 38 -12.44 -13.68 -2.95
N PHE A 39 -11.61 -14.64 -3.35
CA PHE A 39 -12.05 -16.01 -3.64
C PHE A 39 -12.60 -16.72 -2.40
N GLU A 40 -12.06 -16.47 -1.20
CA GLU A 40 -12.65 -16.98 0.05
C GLU A 40 -14.11 -16.53 0.18
N ARG A 41 -14.38 -15.24 -0.02
CA ARG A 41 -15.75 -14.70 0.05
C ARG A 41 -16.65 -15.26 -1.04
N PHE A 42 -16.14 -15.42 -2.26
CA PHE A 42 -16.89 -16.05 -3.35
C PHE A 42 -17.28 -17.51 -3.01
N VAL A 43 -16.35 -18.30 -2.48
CA VAL A 43 -16.56 -19.71 -2.13
C VAL A 43 -17.44 -19.91 -0.90
N ILE A 44 -17.50 -18.95 0.03
CA ILE A 44 -18.44 -19.03 1.17
C ILE A 44 -19.86 -18.66 0.71
N VAL A 45 -20.01 -17.54 -0.01
CA VAL A 45 -21.33 -16.98 -0.32
C VAL A 45 -22.05 -17.78 -1.41
N VAL A 46 -21.38 -18.15 -2.49
CA VAL A 46 -22.04 -18.77 -3.66
C VAL A 46 -22.63 -20.15 -3.33
N PRO A 47 -21.85 -21.12 -2.77
CA PRO A 47 -22.38 -22.42 -2.38
C PRO A 47 -23.44 -22.34 -1.28
N SER A 48 -23.28 -21.40 -0.34
CA SER A 48 -24.21 -21.19 0.77
C SER A 48 -25.58 -20.69 0.30
N LEU A 49 -25.66 -19.94 -0.80
CA LEU A 49 -26.93 -19.50 -1.40
C LEU A 49 -27.47 -20.50 -2.43
N SER A 50 -26.63 -21.29 -3.10
CA SER A 50 -27.09 -22.27 -4.09
C SER A 50 -27.70 -23.53 -3.48
N HIS A 51 -27.27 -23.90 -2.27
CA HIS A 51 -27.79 -25.06 -1.54
C HIS A 51 -28.60 -24.59 -0.33
N GLU A 52 -29.79 -24.08 -0.60
CA GLU A 52 -30.76 -23.78 0.45
C GLU A 52 -31.43 -25.05 0.98
N PHE A 53 -32.13 -24.91 2.11
CA PHE A 53 -32.73 -26.02 2.86
C PHE A 53 -33.64 -26.92 2.03
N GLU A 54 -34.22 -26.40 0.95
CA GLU A 54 -35.12 -27.17 0.07
C GLU A 54 -34.41 -27.72 -1.18
N PRO A 55 -34.36 -29.06 -1.36
CA PRO A 55 -33.58 -29.71 -2.42
C PRO A 55 -33.96 -29.34 -3.85
N TRP A 56 -35.20 -28.88 -4.10
CA TRP A 56 -35.67 -28.56 -5.44
C TRP A 56 -35.29 -27.15 -5.91
N GLN A 57 -34.79 -26.29 -5.02
CA GLN A 57 -34.37 -24.92 -5.36
C GLN A 57 -32.87 -24.81 -5.66
N TRP A 58 -32.16 -25.94 -5.66
CA TRP A 58 -30.73 -25.98 -5.93
C TRP A 58 -30.43 -25.45 -7.33
N THR A 59 -29.77 -24.29 -7.39
CA THR A 59 -29.42 -23.62 -8.64
C THR A 59 -27.92 -23.38 -8.69
N SER A 60 -27.31 -23.61 -9.85
CA SER A 60 -25.89 -23.32 -10.05
C SER A 60 -25.71 -21.87 -10.49
N TYR A 61 -25.09 -21.04 -9.66
CA TYR A 61 -24.73 -19.68 -10.03
C TYR A 61 -23.60 -19.70 -11.08
N ARG A 62 -23.88 -19.10 -12.25
CA ARG A 62 -22.88 -18.86 -13.29
C ARG A 62 -22.75 -17.36 -13.49
N PRO A 63 -21.62 -16.74 -13.12
CA PRO A 63 -21.42 -15.31 -13.33
C PRO A 63 -21.46 -15.01 -14.82
N THR A 64 -22.19 -13.97 -15.16
CA THR A 64 -22.30 -13.41 -16.50
C THR A 64 -21.16 -12.42 -16.75
N TRP A 65 -20.94 -12.07 -18.01
CA TRP A 65 -19.94 -11.05 -18.37
C TRP A 65 -20.23 -9.69 -17.70
N VAL A 66 -21.50 -9.41 -17.41
CA VAL A 66 -21.94 -8.18 -16.72
C VAL A 66 -21.44 -8.16 -15.29
N ASP A 67 -21.43 -9.29 -14.57
CA ASP A 67 -20.92 -9.38 -13.20
C ASP A 67 -19.42 -9.04 -13.14
N TYR A 68 -18.64 -9.54 -14.11
CA TYR A 68 -17.22 -9.19 -14.25
C TYR A 68 -17.02 -7.73 -14.65
N ALA A 69 -17.89 -7.16 -15.48
CA ALA A 69 -17.83 -5.75 -15.85
C ALA A 69 -18.12 -4.83 -14.66
N ILE A 70 -19.08 -5.18 -13.81
CA ILE A 70 -19.37 -4.45 -12.56
C ILE A 70 -18.20 -4.56 -11.59
N LEU A 71 -17.61 -5.75 -11.44
CA LEU A 71 -16.40 -5.95 -10.64
C LEU A 71 -15.26 -5.06 -11.12
N ALA A 72 -14.93 -5.10 -12.42
CA ALA A 72 -13.89 -4.26 -13.01
C ALA A 72 -14.23 -2.75 -12.90
N GLY A 73 -15.50 -2.39 -13.09
CA GLY A 73 -16.01 -1.03 -12.92
C GLY A 73 -15.81 -0.50 -11.50
N SER A 74 -15.98 -1.33 -10.47
CA SER A 74 -15.75 -0.96 -9.07
C SER A 74 -14.28 -0.62 -8.79
N PHE A 75 -13.34 -1.35 -9.39
CA PHE A 75 -11.92 -1.02 -9.31
C PHE A 75 -11.60 0.32 -10.00
N GLY A 76 -12.21 0.56 -11.17
CA GLY A 76 -12.08 1.82 -11.89
C GLY A 76 -12.65 3.01 -11.09
N TRP A 77 -13.83 2.84 -10.51
CA TRP A 77 -14.48 3.86 -9.67
C TRP A 77 -13.65 4.17 -8.43
N PHE A 78 -13.18 3.14 -7.72
CA PHE A 78 -12.29 3.30 -6.58
C PHE A 78 -10.99 4.01 -6.98
N SER A 79 -10.34 3.58 -8.05
CA SER A 79 -9.08 4.16 -8.53
C SER A 79 -9.25 5.62 -8.95
N MET A 80 -10.35 5.97 -9.63
CA MET A 80 -10.69 7.34 -10.01
C MET A 80 -10.75 8.24 -8.78
N TRP A 81 -11.53 7.86 -7.77
CA TRP A 81 -11.66 8.62 -6.52
C TRP A 81 -10.33 8.67 -5.74
N PHE A 82 -9.61 7.56 -5.68
CA PHE A 82 -8.29 7.49 -5.02
C PHE A 82 -7.27 8.43 -5.66
N MET A 83 -7.18 8.47 -6.99
CA MET A 83 -6.30 9.41 -7.70
C MET A 83 -6.72 10.88 -7.47
N LEU A 84 -8.03 11.15 -7.43
CA LEU A 84 -8.54 12.48 -7.14
C LEU A 84 -8.15 12.94 -5.73
N PHE A 85 -8.25 12.06 -4.72
CA PHE A 85 -7.79 12.36 -3.36
C PHE A 85 -6.29 12.58 -3.27
N ILE A 86 -5.47 11.74 -3.93
CA ILE A 86 -4.00 11.92 -3.97
C ILE A 86 -3.62 13.27 -4.60
N LYS A 87 -4.37 13.71 -5.60
CA LYS A 87 -4.13 14.99 -6.27
C LYS A 87 -4.56 16.19 -5.41
N GLN A 88 -5.67 16.08 -4.69
CA GLN A 88 -6.27 17.21 -3.98
C GLN A 88 -5.78 17.36 -2.54
N LEU A 89 -5.37 16.28 -1.89
CA LEU A 89 -4.96 16.24 -0.49
C LEU A 89 -3.51 15.72 -0.36
N PRO A 90 -2.75 16.20 0.64
CA PRO A 90 -1.44 15.64 0.93
C PRO A 90 -1.58 14.19 1.40
N VAL A 91 -0.96 13.25 0.66
CA VAL A 91 -1.00 11.80 0.95
C VAL A 91 -0.31 11.46 2.27
N ILE A 92 0.59 12.32 2.72
CA ILE A 92 1.41 12.13 3.92
C ILE A 92 1.00 13.19 4.94
N ALA A 93 0.77 12.77 6.18
CA ALA A 93 0.52 13.68 7.29
C ALA A 93 1.80 14.45 7.65
N ILE A 94 1.94 15.67 7.12
CA ILE A 94 3.14 16.51 7.30
C ILE A 94 3.40 16.82 8.78
N ALA A 95 2.34 16.94 9.60
CA ALA A 95 2.46 17.17 11.03
C ALA A 95 3.23 16.04 11.74
N GLU A 96 2.85 14.79 11.48
CA GLU A 96 3.52 13.61 12.05
C GLU A 96 4.96 13.48 11.54
N VAL A 97 5.20 13.75 10.25
CA VAL A 97 6.56 13.67 9.68
C VAL A 97 7.49 14.69 10.31
N LYS A 98 7.00 15.90 10.61
CA LYS A 98 7.81 16.94 11.26
C LYS A 98 8.19 16.59 12.71
N GLU A 99 7.41 15.77 13.40
CA GLU A 99 7.75 15.32 14.76
C GLU A 99 8.85 14.25 14.76
N ILE A 100 8.87 13.40 13.74
CA ILE A 100 9.84 12.30 13.64
C ILE A 100 11.19 12.79 13.09
N VAL A 101 11.19 13.83 12.26
CA VAL A 101 12.41 14.39 11.68
C VAL A 101 13.11 15.27 12.73
N PRO A 102 14.33 14.92 13.18
CA PRO A 102 15.04 15.73 14.15
C PRO A 102 15.27 17.15 13.58
N PRO A 103 15.01 18.22 14.35
CA PRO A 103 15.35 19.57 13.94
C PRO A 103 16.83 19.60 13.57
N ARG A 104 17.17 20.03 12.35
CA ARG A 104 18.57 20.26 11.99
C ARG A 104 19.08 21.39 12.88
N LEU A 105 19.85 21.04 13.90
CA LEU A 105 20.48 22.01 14.78
C LEU A 105 21.35 22.93 13.93
N ARG A 106 21.07 24.23 14.04
CA ARG A 106 21.85 25.31 13.46
C ARG A 106 23.33 25.08 13.78
N THR A 107 24.11 24.67 12.80
CA THR A 107 25.56 24.67 12.95
C THR A 107 26.00 26.11 12.78
N THR A 108 26.56 26.72 13.83
CA THR A 108 27.14 28.06 13.71
C THR A 108 28.31 27.96 12.73
N HIS A 109 28.11 28.41 11.50
CA HIS A 109 29.18 28.54 10.53
C HIS A 109 30.15 29.62 11.03
N PRO A 110 31.45 29.32 11.21
CA PRO A 110 32.43 30.36 11.44
C PRO A 110 32.55 31.20 10.17
N HIS A 111 32.03 32.42 10.21
CA HIS A 111 32.33 33.43 9.20
C HIS A 111 33.67 34.06 9.56
N GLY A 112 34.68 33.84 8.72
CA GLY A 112 36.02 34.35 8.98
C GLY A 112 37.08 33.83 8.02
N ILE A 113 38.31 34.16 8.35
CA ILE A 113 39.51 33.66 7.68
C ILE A 113 40.16 32.70 8.65
N ASP A 114 40.49 31.49 8.20
CA ASP A 114 41.26 30.54 8.98
C ASP A 114 42.60 31.15 9.43
N PRO A 115 43.25 30.65 10.50
CA PRO A 115 44.62 31.03 10.84
C PRO A 115 45.63 30.82 9.69
N SER A 116 45.24 30.05 8.66
CA SER A 116 45.99 29.80 7.42
C SER A 116 45.76 30.83 6.31
N GLY A 117 44.91 31.85 6.53
CA GLY A 117 44.61 32.89 5.53
C GLY A 117 43.56 32.47 4.48
N ARG A 118 42.90 31.33 4.63
CA ARG A 118 41.86 30.85 3.69
C ARG A 118 40.46 31.29 4.12
N HIS A 119 39.64 31.66 3.14
CA HIS A 119 38.23 31.96 3.35
C HIS A 119 37.46 30.64 3.54
N PHE A 120 36.58 30.58 4.55
CA PHE A 120 35.65 29.46 4.66
C PHE A 120 34.73 29.42 3.43
N GLU A 121 34.50 28.21 2.92
CA GLU A 121 33.61 27.98 1.78
C GLU A 121 32.17 28.29 2.20
N TYR A 122 31.53 29.22 1.48
CA TYR A 122 30.15 29.61 1.76
C TYR A 122 29.22 28.55 1.17
N GLU A 123 28.63 27.71 2.02
CA GLU A 123 27.52 26.85 1.65
C GLU A 123 26.23 27.69 1.72
N PRO A 124 25.46 27.84 0.63
CA PRO A 124 24.24 28.63 0.64
C PRO A 124 23.17 27.94 1.49
N ASP A 125 22.56 28.70 2.39
CA ASP A 125 21.43 28.23 3.21
C ASP A 125 20.24 27.81 2.33
N THR A 126 19.70 26.61 2.54
CA THR A 126 18.58 26.12 1.73
C THR A 126 17.27 26.69 2.26
N PRO A 127 16.41 27.31 1.42
CA PRO A 127 15.13 27.87 1.89
C PRO A 127 14.25 26.78 2.51
N GLY A 128 14.03 26.84 3.84
CA GLY A 128 13.32 25.83 4.62
C GLY A 128 14.12 25.20 5.77
N GLU A 129 15.42 25.52 5.90
CA GLU A 129 16.27 25.06 7.01
C GLU A 129 15.98 25.72 8.38
N PHE A 130 15.21 26.81 8.40
CA PHE A 130 15.05 27.66 9.59
C PHE A 130 13.60 27.81 10.07
N ALA A 131 12.69 26.92 9.65
CA ALA A 131 11.27 26.96 9.99
C ALA A 131 10.82 25.77 10.84
#